data_AF-A0A329ED36-F1
#
_entry.id   AF-A0A329ED36-F1
#
_cell.length_a   1.000
_cell.length_b   1.000
_cell.length_c   1.000
_cell.angle_alpha   90.00
_cell.angle_beta   90.00
_cell.angle_gamma   90.00
#
_symmetry.space_group_name_H-M   'P 1'
#
loop_
_entity.id
_entity.type
_entity.pdbx_description
1 polymer ?
#
loop_
_entity_poly.entity_id
_entity_poly.type
_entity_poly.pdbx_seq_one_letter_code
_entity_poly.pdbx_strand_id
1 'polypeptide(L)'
;MGFFDSLVSAGKAAVKAAGDAATKSTLEHWGKISKAPRDRVLDYYHQNNKQESQNSLKRALAIAALQDHSLFSQDVDAKRQLIRLREKVSLDDSSQARTLMRAIDNLQR
;
A
#
# COMPACT_ATOMS: atom_id res chain seq x y z
N MET A 1 -25.97 32.41 1.46
CA MET A 1 -24.69 31.73 1.18
C MET A 1 -24.57 30.53 2.13
N GLY A 2 -24.73 29.27 1.70
CA GLY A 2 -24.58 28.16 2.68
C GLY A 2 -24.87 26.72 2.23
N PHE A 3 -25.54 26.51 1.10
CA PHE A 3 -25.84 25.13 0.65
C PHE A 3 -24.65 24.47 -0.08
N PHE A 4 -23.91 25.24 -0.88
CA PHE A 4 -22.73 24.76 -1.62
C PHE A 4 -21.53 24.45 -0.71
N ASP A 5 -21.37 25.20 0.40
CA ASP A 5 -20.26 24.99 1.34
C ASP A 5 -20.43 23.68 2.14
N SER A 6 -21.67 23.31 2.47
CA SER A 6 -21.98 22.05 3.15
C SER A 6 -21.80 20.81 2.26
N LEU A 7 -22.07 20.90 0.96
CA LEU A 7 -21.84 19.80 0.01
C LEU A 7 -20.36 19.58 -0.30
N VAL A 8 -19.57 20.65 -0.39
CA VAL A 8 -18.11 20.56 -0.55
C VAL A 8 -17.46 20.00 0.74
N SER A 9 -17.97 20.40 1.90
CA SER A 9 -17.51 19.88 3.21
C SER A 9 -17.87 18.40 3.40
N ALA A 10 -19.12 18.00 3.11
CA ALA A 10 -19.55 16.60 3.16
C ALA A 10 -18.82 15.73 2.12
N GLY A 11 -18.57 16.25 0.91
CA GLY A 11 -17.79 15.58 -0.11
C GLY A 11 -16.33 15.36 0.31
N LYS A 12 -15.68 16.36 0.91
CA LYS A 12 -14.32 16.21 1.47
C LYS A 12 -14.27 15.21 2.63
N ALA A 13 -15.26 15.23 3.52
CA ALA A 13 -15.36 14.30 4.64
C ALA A 13 -15.58 12.86 4.16
N ALA A 14 -16.47 12.64 3.19
CA ALA A 14 -16.72 11.33 2.60
C ALA A 14 -15.50 10.80 1.81
N VAL A 15 -14.81 11.66 1.06
CA VAL A 15 -13.57 11.29 0.34
C VAL A 15 -12.45 10.94 1.32
N LYS A 16 -12.32 11.66 2.43
CA LYS A 16 -11.36 11.34 3.49
C LYS A 16 -11.68 9.99 4.14
N ALA A 17 -12.94 9.77 4.53
CA ALA A 17 -13.37 8.50 5.12
C ALA A 17 -13.19 7.30 4.17
N ALA A 18 -13.46 7.48 2.87
CA ALA A 18 -13.21 6.45 1.85
C ALA A 18 -11.71 6.19 1.65
N GLY A 19 -10.87 7.24 1.70
CA GLY A 19 -9.42 7.13 1.64
C GLY A 19 -8.83 6.38 2.85
N ASP A 20 -9.35 6.64 4.05
CA ASP A 20 -8.95 5.96 5.28
C ASP A 20 -9.37 4.48 5.26
N ALA A 21 -10.59 4.17 4.81
CA ALA A 21 -11.06 2.78 4.67
C ALA A 21 -10.22 1.97 3.66
N ALA A 22 -9.87 2.57 2.52
CA ALA A 22 -9.02 1.94 1.52
C ALA A 22 -7.59 1.68 2.04
N THR A 23 -7.04 2.64 2.80
CA THR A 23 -5.71 2.52 3.41
C THR A 23 -5.70 1.42 4.46
N LYS A 24 -6.72 1.37 5.31
CA LYS A 24 -6.88 0.32 6.32
C LYS A 24 -7.02 -1.07 5.70
N SER A 25 -7.83 -1.22 4.65
CA SER A 25 -7.94 -2.46 3.89
C SER A 25 -6.60 -2.90 3.29
N THR A 26 -5.82 -1.94 2.78
CA THR A 26 -4.47 -2.19 2.24
C THR A 26 -3.51 -2.67 3.33
N LEU A 27 -3.55 -2.05 4.52
CA LEU A 27 -2.74 -2.44 5.68
C LEU A 27 -3.09 -3.84 6.20
N GLU A 28 -4.39 -4.16 6.28
CA GLU A 28 -4.85 -5.49 6.66
C GLU A 28 -4.42 -6.55 5.63
N HIS A 29 -4.54 -6.23 4.34
CA HIS A 29 -4.12 -7.10 3.26
C HIS A 29 -2.61 -7.34 3.32
N TRP A 30 -1.81 -6.29 3.46
CA TRP A 30 -0.37 -6.40 3.64
C TRP A 30 -0.02 -7.22 4.88
N GLY A 31 -0.70 -7.02 6.00
CA GLY A 31 -0.51 -7.79 7.22
C GLY A 31 -0.79 -9.29 7.07
N LYS A 32 -1.64 -9.69 6.13
CA LYS A 32 -1.85 -11.09 5.76
C LYS A 32 -0.71 -11.61 4.88
N ILE A 33 -0.25 -10.81 3.93
CA ILE A 33 0.87 -11.16 3.03
C ILE A 33 2.18 -11.28 3.84
N SER A 34 2.47 -10.36 4.75
CA SER A 34 3.71 -10.37 5.54
C SER A 34 3.80 -11.53 6.52
N LYS A 35 2.67 -12.11 6.92
CA LYS A 35 2.59 -13.33 7.73
C LYS A 35 2.62 -14.62 6.90
N ALA A 36 2.44 -14.52 5.58
CA ALA A 36 2.47 -15.67 4.70
C ALA A 36 3.92 -16.15 4.48
N PRO A 37 4.13 -17.44 4.20
CA PRO A 37 5.46 -17.96 3.88
C PRO A 37 6.00 -17.30 2.62
N ARG A 38 7.33 -17.12 2.57
CA ARG A 38 8.05 -16.41 1.51
C ARG A 38 7.67 -16.88 0.11
N ASP A 39 7.60 -18.19 -0.12
CA ASP A 39 7.19 -18.78 -1.40
C ASP A 39 5.81 -18.33 -1.86
N ARG A 40 4.83 -18.27 -0.95
CA ARG A 40 3.48 -17.78 -1.28
C ARG A 40 3.47 -16.29 -1.63
N VAL A 41 4.32 -15.49 -0.99
CA VAL A 41 4.43 -14.07 -1.30
C VAL A 41 5.10 -13.86 -2.66
N LEU A 42 6.10 -14.68 -3.01
CA LEU A 42 6.71 -14.69 -4.34
C LEU A 42 5.71 -15.12 -5.41
N ASP A 43 4.95 -16.19 -5.19
CA ASP A 43 3.88 -16.60 -6.11
C ASP A 43 2.86 -15.48 -6.31
N TYR A 44 2.46 -14.82 -5.23
CA TYR A 44 1.57 -13.67 -5.30
C TYR A 44 2.19 -12.52 -6.11
N TYR A 45 3.48 -12.22 -5.94
CA TYR A 45 4.17 -11.24 -6.76
C TYR A 45 4.15 -11.62 -8.25
N HIS A 46 4.53 -12.87 -8.58
CA HIS A 46 4.58 -13.34 -9.95
C HIS A 46 3.19 -13.35 -10.63
N GLN A 47 2.15 -13.77 -9.92
CA GLN A 47 0.77 -13.72 -10.42
C GLN A 47 0.35 -12.29 -10.78
N ASN A 48 0.70 -11.31 -9.94
CA ASN A 48 0.36 -9.90 -10.18
C ASN A 48 1.35 -9.18 -11.09
N ASN A 49 2.39 -9.88 -11.59
CA ASN A 49 3.32 -9.41 -12.61
C ASN A 49 2.98 -9.92 -14.02
N LYS A 50 1.99 -10.81 -14.15
CA LYS A 50 1.49 -11.27 -15.46
C LYS A 50 0.71 -10.15 -16.14
N GLN A 51 0.80 -10.10 -17.46
CA GLN A 51 0.17 -9.05 -18.29
C GLN A 51 -1.34 -8.96 -18.09
N GLU A 52 -2.01 -10.09 -17.85
CA GLU A 52 -3.47 -10.17 -17.63
C GLU A 52 -3.91 -9.76 -16.21
N SER A 53 -2.99 -9.66 -15.26
CA SER A 53 -3.29 -9.39 -13.84
C SER A 53 -2.31 -8.38 -13.23
N GLN A 54 -1.78 -7.51 -14.09
CA GLN A 54 -0.75 -6.55 -13.70
C GLN A 54 -1.30 -5.58 -12.66
N ASN A 55 -0.82 -5.70 -11.43
CA ASN A 55 -1.24 -4.83 -10.34
C ASN A 55 -0.04 -4.35 -9.53
N SER A 56 0.36 -3.11 -9.80
CA SER A 56 1.51 -2.47 -9.16
C SER A 56 1.38 -2.32 -7.65
N LEU A 57 0.16 -2.13 -7.13
CA LEU A 57 -0.08 -2.07 -5.68
C LEU A 57 0.12 -3.44 -5.02
N LYS A 58 -0.42 -4.51 -5.61
CA LYS A 58 -0.24 -5.86 -5.07
C LYS A 58 1.22 -6.31 -5.13
N ARG A 59 1.91 -6.03 -6.24
CA ARG A 59 3.36 -6.26 -6.36
C ARG A 59 4.16 -5.47 -5.31
N ALA A 60 3.80 -4.20 -5.10
CA ALA A 60 4.38 -3.36 -4.05
C ALA A 60 4.25 -4.00 -2.67
N LEU A 61 3.04 -4.44 -2.29
CA LEU A 61 2.81 -5.10 -1.00
C LEU A 61 3.64 -6.38 -0.85
N ALA A 62 3.76 -7.16 -1.93
CA ALA A 62 4.57 -8.37 -1.95
C ALA A 62 6.06 -8.07 -1.75
N ILE A 63 6.60 -7.08 -2.47
CA ILE A 63 8.00 -6.63 -2.32
C ILE A 63 8.25 -6.14 -0.88
N ALA A 64 7.35 -5.35 -0.32
CA ALA A 64 7.43 -4.89 1.07
C ALA A 64 7.38 -6.05 2.08
N ALA A 65 6.59 -7.08 1.82
CA ALA A 65 6.55 -8.27 2.67
C ALA A 65 7.80 -9.15 2.53
N LEU A 66 8.35 -9.29 1.32
CA LEU A 66 9.56 -10.08 1.03
C LEU A 66 10.84 -9.42 1.52
N GLN A 67 10.82 -8.10 1.74
CA GLN A 67 12.02 -7.30 2.01
C GLN A 67 13.10 -7.50 0.92
N ASP A 68 12.67 -7.59 -0.34
CA ASP A 68 13.54 -7.85 -1.48
C ASP A 68 13.97 -6.56 -2.19
N HIS A 69 15.23 -6.15 -1.96
CA HIS A 69 15.81 -4.93 -2.54
C HIS A 69 16.01 -5.02 -4.06
N SER A 70 16.26 -6.23 -4.59
CA SER A 70 16.46 -6.43 -6.03
C SER A 70 15.15 -6.17 -6.77
N LEU A 71 14.05 -6.77 -6.31
CA LEU A 71 12.73 -6.54 -6.87
C LEU A 71 12.29 -5.08 -6.70
N PHE A 72 12.58 -4.47 -5.54
CA PHE A 72 12.29 -3.06 -5.30
C PHE A 72 13.00 -2.12 -6.27
N SER A 73 14.25 -2.41 -6.64
CA SER A 73 15.00 -1.60 -7.61
C SER A 73 14.55 -1.81 -9.06
N GLN A 74 14.09 -3.02 -9.39
CA GLN A 74 13.70 -3.39 -10.76
C GLN A 74 12.26 -2.97 -11.11
N ASP A 75 11.31 -3.09 -10.17
CA ASP A 75 9.90 -2.75 -10.40
C ASP A 75 9.61 -1.29 -10.02
N VAL A 76 9.84 -0.38 -10.98
CA VAL A 76 9.65 1.07 -10.81
C VAL A 76 8.20 1.43 -10.44
N ASP A 77 7.22 0.73 -10.99
CA ASP A 77 5.81 0.98 -10.70
C ASP A 77 5.48 0.58 -9.26
N ALA A 78 5.92 -0.60 -8.82
CA ALA A 78 5.73 -1.06 -7.45
C ALA A 78 6.46 -0.15 -6.46
N LYS A 79 7.68 0.28 -6.78
CA LYS A 79 8.42 1.27 -5.99
C LYS A 79 7.64 2.58 -5.83
N ARG A 80 7.09 3.11 -6.93
CA ARG A 80 6.28 4.34 -6.90
C ARG A 80 5.01 4.18 -6.05
N GLN A 81 4.37 3.01 -6.11
CA GLN A 81 3.22 2.70 -5.27
C GLN A 81 3.61 2.57 -3.79
N LEU A 82 4.74 1.96 -3.46
CA LEU A 82 5.24 1.89 -2.09
C LEU A 82 5.51 3.27 -1.49
N ILE A 83 6.12 4.17 -2.27
CA ILE A 83 6.37 5.55 -1.81
C ILE A 83 5.06 6.28 -1.53
N ARG A 84 4.09 6.22 -2.46
CA ARG A 84 2.75 6.81 -2.26
C ARG A 84 2.01 6.18 -1.09
N LEU A 85 2.15 4.87 -0.92
CA LEU A 85 1.52 4.16 0.18
C LEU A 85 2.13 4.60 1.51
N ARG A 86 3.45 4.71 1.60
CA ARG A 86 4.18 5.25 2.76
C ARG A 86 3.66 6.63 3.17
N GLU A 87 3.51 7.54 2.22
CA GLU A 87 2.97 8.89 2.47
C GLU A 87 1.55 8.83 3.03
N LYS A 88 0.67 7.99 2.46
CA LYS A 88 -0.70 7.83 2.93
C LYS A 88 -0.77 7.23 4.33
N VAL A 89 0.00 6.17 4.59
CA VAL A 89 0.02 5.51 5.91
C VAL A 89 0.79 6.31 6.95
N SER A 90 1.61 7.30 6.57
CA SER A 90 2.29 8.19 7.53
C SER A 90 1.32 9.07 8.33
N LEU A 91 0.09 9.21 7.84
CA LEU A 91 -1.01 9.89 8.52
C LEU A 91 -1.77 8.94 9.47
N ASP A 92 -1.45 7.65 9.48
CA ASP A 92 -2.09 6.60 10.29
C ASP A 92 -1.13 6.16 11.42
N ASP A 93 -1.57 6.35 12.66
CA ASP A 93 -0.76 6.05 13.86
C ASP A 93 -0.79 4.56 14.27
N SER A 94 -1.45 3.69 13.51
CA SER A 94 -1.57 2.27 13.84
C SER A 94 -0.23 1.53 13.82
N SER A 95 -0.13 0.49 14.66
CA SER A 95 1.06 -0.37 14.70
C SER A 95 1.35 -1.03 13.35
N GLN A 96 0.30 -1.35 12.58
CA GLN A 96 0.43 -1.94 11.24
C GLN A 96 1.07 -0.94 10.27
N ALA A 97 0.58 0.31 10.26
CA ALA A 97 1.12 1.39 9.43
C ALA A 97 2.60 1.64 9.74
N ARG A 98 2.95 1.74 11.03
CA ARG A 98 4.36 1.89 11.46
C ARG A 98 5.25 0.75 11.02
N THR A 99 4.75 -0.49 11.06
CA THR A 99 5.51 -1.67 10.62
C THR A 99 5.72 -1.66 9.11
N LEU A 100 4.68 -1.32 8.34
CA LEU A 100 4.79 -1.17 6.88
C LEU A 100 5.74 -0.03 6.51
N MET A 101 5.67 1.11 7.19
CA MET A 101 6.60 2.23 6.96
C MET A 101 8.05 1.80 7.20
N ARG A 102 8.33 1.10 8.30
CA ARG A 102 9.68 0.55 8.56
C ARG A 102 10.12 -0.44 7.49
N ALA A 103 9.22 -1.30 7.03
CA ALA A 103 9.49 -2.25 5.95
C ALA A 103 9.84 -1.53 4.63
N ILE A 104 9.19 -0.39 4.33
CA ILE A 104 9.48 0.43 3.16
C ILE A 104 10.79 1.21 3.35
N ASP A 105 11.01 1.79 4.53
CA ASP A 105 12.24 2.52 4.85
C ASP A 105 13.46 1.60 4.77
N ASN A 106 13.32 0.34 5.20
CA ASN A 106 14.37 -0.64 5.09
C ASN A 106 14.73 -0.94 3.63
N LEU A 107 13.73 -1.06 2.74
CA LEU A 107 13.94 -1.24 1.30
C LEU A 107 14.60 -0.03 0.61
N GLN A 108 14.49 1.16 1.20
CA GLN A 108 15.08 2.40 0.67
C GLN A 108 16.52 2.64 1.14
N ARG A 109 17.00 1.91 2.15
CA ARG A 109 18.39 1.91 2.58
C ARG A 109 19.25 1.07 1.66
#